data_AF-A0A5J4XAU8-F1
#
_entry.id   AF-A0A5J4XAU8-F1
#
_cell.length_a   1.000
_cell.length_b   1.000
_cell.length_c   1.000
_cell.angle_alpha   90.00
_cell.angle_beta   90.00
_cell.angle_gamma   90.00
#
_symmetry.space_group_name_H-M   'P 1'
#
loop_
_entity.id
_entity.type
_entity.pdbx_description
1 polymer ?
#
loop_
_entity_poly.entity_id
_entity_poly.type
_entity_poly.pdbx_seq_one_letter_code
_entity_poly.pdbx_strand_id
1 'polypeptide(L)'
;MSHAFGRERQNNAKFDKISFNNARHASIKQLNQCHKATRKLSDDIYNSDGSLSEEAQYIVSESPGQFKCNKPLQEAVFTLDNCKFWYLNFVYNFLYKCIDVDRVHFCNMDTDSMYLSIAGSQIEGYKQGLKYVIKDQVFYDLHYKEWLPWDNCTVAEEKKLMSLTTESQGENIVCQAPKCYSLYNGNEQSDDIVSLVNRMKGVSEKKANLTTNDYIKCLNEGYNINVTTSNLQMKIGIMSMICIEKSALTGIHNKMVVLANGCCAPFMYGINADHYLID
;
A
#
# COMPACT_ATOMS: atom_id res chain seq x y z
N MET A 1 -14.08 4.20 21.24
CA MET A 1 -14.68 2.85 21.25
C MET A 1 -13.86 1.96 20.32
N SER A 2 -13.10 1.04 20.91
CA SER A 2 -12.84 -0.25 20.28
C SER A 2 -14.20 -0.92 20.14
N HIS A 3 -14.74 -0.94 18.93
CA HIS A 3 -15.84 -1.82 18.57
C HIS A 3 -15.52 -2.40 17.19
N ALA A 4 -15.03 -3.62 17.23
CA ALA A 4 -15.07 -4.54 16.12
C ALA A 4 -16.54 -4.82 15.78
N PHE A 5 -17.11 -4.03 14.89
CA PHE A 5 -18.34 -4.37 14.19
C PHE A 5 -17.99 -4.66 12.74
N GLY A 6 -18.20 -5.92 12.34
CA GLY A 6 -18.29 -6.34 10.95
C GLY A 6 -16.95 -6.64 10.28
N ARG A 7 -16.52 -7.90 10.37
CA ARG A 7 -15.84 -8.55 9.24
C ARG A 7 -16.79 -8.47 8.04
N GLU A 8 -16.59 -7.49 7.17
CA GLU A 8 -16.89 -7.47 5.73
C GLU A 8 -16.85 -6.03 5.18
N ARG A 9 -15.64 -5.51 4.99
CA ARG A 9 -15.37 -4.54 3.93
C ARG A 9 -14.06 -4.93 3.25
N GLN A 10 -14.11 -6.02 2.47
CA GLN A 10 -13.22 -6.17 1.34
C GLN A 10 -13.60 -5.10 0.30
N ASN A 11 -13.02 -3.92 0.44
CA ASN A 11 -12.78 -3.03 -0.69
C ASN A 11 -11.27 -2.89 -0.88
N ASN A 12 -10.59 -4.04 -0.99
CA ASN A 12 -9.38 -4.13 -1.82
C ASN A 12 -9.84 -4.18 -3.28
N ALA A 13 -10.51 -3.13 -3.74
CA ALA A 13 -10.80 -2.94 -5.15
C ALA A 13 -9.46 -2.65 -5.83
N LYS A 14 -8.77 -3.73 -6.22
CA LYS A 14 -7.65 -3.72 -7.16
C LYS A 14 -8.20 -3.35 -8.54
N PHE A 15 -8.57 -2.09 -8.75
CA PHE A 15 -8.72 -1.58 -10.10
C PHE A 15 -7.37 -1.03 -10.53
N ASP A 16 -6.52 -1.94 -10.98
CA ASP A 16 -5.37 -1.71 -11.86
C ASP A 16 -4.98 -3.08 -12.43
N LYS A 17 -5.80 -3.57 -13.36
CA LYS A 17 -5.43 -4.71 -14.18
C LYS A 17 -5.66 -4.38 -15.65
N ILE A 18 -4.78 -3.54 -16.19
CA ILE A 18 -4.42 -3.67 -17.60
C ILE A 18 -3.49 -4.87 -17.67
N SER A 19 -4.02 -6.03 -18.06
CA SER A 19 -3.22 -7.23 -18.26
C SER A 19 -2.61 -7.21 -19.65
N PHE A 20 -1.30 -7.02 -19.75
CA PHE A 20 -0.54 -7.57 -20.86
C PHE A 20 -0.26 -9.04 -20.54
N ASN A 21 -0.83 -9.93 -21.35
CA ASN A 21 -0.60 -11.37 -21.24
C ASN A 21 0.85 -11.63 -21.66
N ASN A 22 1.71 -11.94 -20.70
CA ASN A 22 3.04 -12.46 -21.01
C ASN A 22 3.14 -13.84 -20.37
N ALA A 23 3.28 -14.86 -21.23
CA ALA A 23 3.40 -16.25 -20.82
C ALA A 23 4.66 -16.42 -19.96
N ARG A 24 4.51 -16.39 -18.63
CA ARG A 24 5.59 -16.74 -17.70
C ARG A 24 5.11 -17.74 -16.65
N HIS A 25 5.69 -18.93 -16.76
CA HIS A 25 5.93 -19.99 -15.76
C HIS A 25 5.21 -19.86 -14.41
N ALA A 26 3.88 -20.04 -14.38
CA ALA A 26 3.20 -20.44 -13.15
C ALA A 26 3.28 -21.96 -13.02
N SER A 27 3.90 -22.46 -11.94
CA SER A 27 3.88 -23.89 -11.63
C SER A 27 2.69 -24.20 -10.73
N ILE A 28 1.82 -25.10 -11.19
CA ILE A 28 0.68 -25.61 -10.43
C ILE A 28 1.12 -26.93 -9.81
N LYS A 29 1.22 -26.98 -8.47
CA LYS A 29 1.44 -28.23 -7.76
C LYS A 29 0.13 -28.64 -7.11
N GLN A 30 -0.44 -29.74 -7.58
CA GLN A 30 -1.61 -30.34 -6.95
C GLN A 30 -1.21 -30.82 -5.55
N LEU A 31 -1.94 -30.39 -4.52
CA LEU A 31 -1.73 -30.89 -3.16
C LEU A 31 -2.22 -32.35 -3.11
N ASN A 32 -1.53 -33.20 -2.34
CA ASN A 32 -1.87 -34.62 -2.17
C ASN A 32 -3.38 -34.79 -1.90
N GLN A 33 -3.98 -35.84 -2.49
CA GLN A 33 -5.42 -36.17 -2.37
C GLN A 33 -5.91 -36.31 -0.92
N CYS A 34 -4.99 -36.44 0.05
CA CYS A 34 -5.27 -36.53 1.48
C CYS A 34 -5.75 -35.19 2.10
N HIS A 35 -5.55 -34.05 1.43
CA HIS A 35 -6.04 -32.74 1.88
C HIS A 35 -7.32 -32.34 1.13
N LYS A 36 -8.39 -33.12 1.32
CA LYS A 36 -9.74 -32.66 1.00
C LYS A 36 -10.10 -31.55 1.99
N ALA A 37 -10.14 -30.31 1.52
CA ALA A 37 -10.81 -29.24 2.28
C ALA A 37 -12.31 -29.53 2.24
N THR A 38 -12.80 -30.35 3.18
CA THR A 38 -14.22 -30.52 3.42
C THR A 38 -14.75 -29.24 4.02
N ARG A 39 -15.22 -28.32 3.17
CA ARG A 39 -16.29 -27.42 3.62
C ARG A 39 -17.48 -28.34 3.88
N LYS A 40 -17.96 -28.41 5.12
CA LYS A 40 -19.22 -29.08 5.43
C LYS A 40 -20.32 -28.29 4.73
N LEU A 41 -20.56 -28.62 3.47
CA LEU A 41 -21.79 -28.34 2.76
C LEU A 41 -22.83 -29.23 3.46
N SER A 42 -23.97 -28.67 3.85
CA SER A 42 -24.99 -29.39 4.63
C SER A 42 -25.30 -30.75 4.00
N ASP A 43 -25.64 -31.74 4.84
CA ASP A 43 -25.87 -33.13 4.42
C ASP A 43 -27.03 -33.26 3.40
N ASP A 44 -27.79 -32.19 3.18
CA ASP A 44 -28.91 -32.07 2.24
C ASP A 44 -28.51 -31.93 0.76
N ILE A 45 -27.22 -31.96 0.42
CA ILE A 45 -26.68 -31.62 -0.92
C ILE A 45 -26.40 -32.86 -1.79
N TYR A 46 -26.51 -34.06 -1.20
CA TYR A 46 -26.37 -35.33 -1.92
C TYR A 46 -27.73 -35.92 -2.21
N ASN A 47 -27.95 -36.30 -3.47
CA ASN A 47 -29.05 -37.18 -3.82
C ASN A 47 -28.85 -38.54 -3.15
N SER A 48 -29.94 -39.29 -2.96
CA SER A 48 -29.92 -40.62 -2.32
C SER A 48 -29.04 -41.66 -3.03
N ASP A 49 -28.59 -41.37 -4.26
CA ASP A 49 -27.67 -42.19 -5.05
C ASP A 49 -26.19 -41.77 -4.94
N GLY A 50 -25.87 -40.76 -4.12
CA GLY A 50 -24.52 -40.24 -3.93
C GLY A 50 -24.05 -39.25 -5.00
N SER A 51 -24.90 -38.89 -5.97
CA SER A 51 -24.64 -37.79 -6.91
C SER A 51 -24.86 -36.43 -6.25
N LEU A 52 -24.10 -35.41 -6.68
CA LEU A 52 -24.29 -34.03 -6.25
C LEU A 52 -25.59 -33.49 -6.87
N SER A 53 -26.44 -32.80 -6.08
CA SER A 53 -27.63 -32.16 -6.63
C SER A 53 -27.29 -31.10 -7.69
N GLU A 54 -28.19 -30.80 -8.63
CA GLU A 54 -28.01 -29.75 -9.64
C GLU A 54 -27.68 -28.38 -9.01
N GLU A 55 -28.22 -28.09 -7.82
CA GLU A 55 -27.92 -26.89 -7.04
C GLU A 55 -26.49 -26.88 -6.48
N ALA A 56 -25.94 -28.06 -6.17
CA ALA A 56 -24.54 -28.20 -5.76
C ALA A 56 -23.59 -28.00 -6.95
N GLN A 57 -23.95 -28.51 -8.13
CA GLN A 57 -23.22 -28.24 -9.37
C GLN A 57 -23.27 -26.75 -9.70
N TYR A 58 -24.41 -26.08 -9.46
CA TYR A 58 -24.56 -24.63 -9.64
C TYR A 58 -23.57 -23.83 -8.76
N ILE A 59 -23.45 -24.15 -7.46
CA ILE A 59 -22.52 -23.47 -6.54
C ILE A 59 -21.05 -23.76 -6.89
N VAL A 60 -20.74 -24.98 -7.34
CA VAL A 60 -19.38 -25.37 -7.77
C VAL A 60 -19.03 -24.76 -9.14
N SER A 61 -20.05 -24.42 -9.94
CA SER A 61 -19.95 -23.76 -11.23
C SER A 61 -19.95 -22.24 -11.19
N GLU A 62 -20.02 -21.60 -10.01
CA GLU A 62 -19.88 -20.15 -9.88
C GLU A 62 -18.49 -19.71 -10.40
N SER A 63 -18.44 -19.47 -11.70
CA SER A 63 -17.62 -18.42 -12.27
C SER A 63 -18.02 -17.12 -11.56
N PRO A 64 -17.08 -16.32 -11.04
CA PRO A 64 -17.38 -15.04 -10.43
C PRO A 64 -17.71 -14.03 -11.54
N GLY A 65 -18.82 -14.23 -12.24
CA GLY A 65 -19.25 -13.38 -13.36
C GLY A 65 -20.15 -12.24 -12.89
N GLN A 66 -20.92 -12.44 -11.82
CA GLN A 66 -21.90 -11.45 -11.36
C GLN A 66 -21.99 -11.47 -9.82
N PHE A 67 -21.69 -10.32 -9.21
CA PHE A 67 -21.83 -10.10 -7.78
C PHE A 67 -23.01 -9.16 -7.55
N LYS A 68 -23.90 -9.51 -6.62
CA LYS A 68 -25.01 -8.63 -6.23
C LYS A 68 -24.48 -7.45 -5.41
N CYS A 69 -24.17 -6.34 -6.08
CA CYS A 69 -23.74 -5.11 -5.43
C CYS A 69 -24.95 -4.25 -5.04
N ASN A 70 -25.53 -4.53 -3.86
CA ASN A 70 -26.67 -3.75 -3.33
C ASN A 70 -26.24 -2.44 -2.63
N LYS A 71 -24.93 -2.15 -2.54
CA LYS A 71 -24.44 -0.94 -1.88
C LYS A 71 -24.39 0.21 -2.90
N PRO A 72 -24.85 1.42 -2.53
CA PRO A 72 -24.80 2.56 -3.44
C PRO A 72 -23.34 2.92 -3.72
N LEU A 73 -22.91 2.76 -4.98
CA LEU A 73 -21.56 3.15 -5.41
C LEU A 73 -21.28 4.63 -5.12
N GLN A 74 -22.33 5.45 -5.13
CA GLN A 74 -22.29 6.88 -4.79
C GLN A 74 -21.73 7.12 -3.38
N GLU A 75 -22.04 6.28 -2.39
CA GLU A 75 -21.49 6.39 -1.03
C GLU A 75 -19.98 6.16 -1.03
N ALA A 76 -19.50 5.18 -1.80
CA ALA A 76 -18.09 4.87 -1.90
C ALA A 76 -17.31 5.99 -2.61
N VAL A 77 -17.84 6.52 -3.71
CA VAL A 77 -17.24 7.66 -4.43
C VAL A 77 -17.22 8.90 -3.54
N PHE A 78 -18.34 9.23 -2.91
CA PHE A 78 -18.43 10.36 -1.98
C PHE A 78 -17.42 10.23 -0.83
N THR A 79 -17.27 9.04 -0.24
CA THR A 79 -16.29 8.81 0.83
C THR A 79 -14.87 9.06 0.33
N LEU A 80 -14.50 8.51 -0.83
CA LEU A 80 -13.15 8.67 -1.40
C LEU A 80 -12.82 10.13 -1.73
N ASP A 81 -13.76 10.87 -2.30
CA ASP A 81 -13.56 12.27 -2.65
C ASP A 81 -13.43 13.15 -1.40
N ASN A 82 -14.23 12.90 -0.36
CA ASN A 82 -14.08 13.59 0.92
C ASN A 82 -12.75 13.28 1.61
N CYS A 83 -12.26 12.04 1.55
CA CYS A 83 -10.94 11.69 2.07
C CYS A 83 -9.82 12.48 1.34
N LYS A 84 -9.86 12.55 0.01
CA LYS A 84 -8.90 13.35 -0.78
C LYS A 84 -8.98 14.83 -0.45
N PHE A 85 -10.20 15.37 -0.39
CA PHE A 85 -10.42 16.77 -0.04
C PHE A 85 -9.85 17.10 1.34
N TRP A 86 -10.10 16.27 2.34
CA TRP A 86 -9.57 16.46 3.68
C TRP A 86 -8.03 16.46 3.70
N TYR A 87 -7.41 15.54 2.96
CA TYR A 87 -5.96 15.46 2.86
C TYR A 87 -5.35 16.70 2.20
N LEU A 88 -5.95 17.15 1.09
CA LEU A 88 -5.53 18.38 0.41
C LEU A 88 -5.73 19.60 1.32
N ASN A 89 -6.81 19.64 2.10
CA ASN A 89 -7.05 20.70 3.06
C ASN A 89 -5.92 20.77 4.09
N PHE A 90 -5.50 19.65 4.65
CA PHE A 90 -4.35 19.60 5.57
C PHE A 90 -3.06 20.11 4.90
N VAL A 91 -2.72 19.60 3.71
CA VAL A 91 -1.47 19.97 3.01
C VAL A 91 -1.45 21.45 2.64
N TYR A 92 -2.48 21.94 1.98
CA TYR A 92 -2.51 23.31 1.44
C TYR A 92 -2.88 24.36 2.48
N ASN A 93 -3.85 24.08 3.36
CA ASN A 93 -4.35 25.09 4.30
C ASN A 93 -3.67 25.07 5.66
N PHE A 94 -2.93 24.01 6.01
CA PHE A 94 -2.11 23.97 7.21
C PHE A 94 -0.62 23.89 6.87
N LEU A 95 -0.18 22.80 6.25
CA LEU A 95 1.24 22.47 6.09
C LEU A 95 2.01 23.53 5.29
N TYR A 96 1.55 23.90 4.09
CA TYR A 96 2.20 24.92 3.27
C TYR A 96 2.17 26.33 3.86
N LYS A 97 1.23 26.62 4.77
CA LYS A 97 1.16 27.93 5.43
C LYS A 97 2.22 28.07 6.52
N CYS A 98 2.45 27.03 7.32
CA CYS A 98 3.35 27.12 8.47
C CYS A 98 4.70 26.42 8.31
N ILE A 99 4.88 25.56 7.31
CA ILE A 99 6.14 24.82 7.09
C ILE A 99 6.97 25.44 5.97
N ASP A 100 8.28 25.39 6.17
CA ASP A 100 9.31 25.65 5.16
C ASP A 100 9.40 24.46 4.19
N VAL A 101 8.86 24.66 3.00
CA VAL A 101 8.78 23.63 1.94
C VAL A 101 10.14 23.33 1.31
N ASP A 102 11.13 24.20 1.47
CA ASP A 102 12.50 23.95 0.99
C ASP A 102 13.25 22.98 1.91
N ARG A 103 12.75 22.78 3.14
CA ARG A 103 13.33 21.89 4.15
C ARG A 103 12.51 20.64 4.40
N VAL A 104 11.39 20.46 3.71
CA VAL A 104 10.53 19.27 3.82
C VAL A 104 10.25 18.67 2.46
N HIS A 105 10.61 17.40 2.30
CA HIS A 105 10.34 16.64 1.08
C HIS A 105 9.28 15.57 1.32
N PHE A 106 8.32 15.47 0.39
CA PHE A 106 7.35 14.38 0.36
C PHE A 106 7.99 13.14 -0.28
N CYS A 107 8.16 12.08 0.51
CA CYS A 107 8.79 10.84 0.04
C CYS A 107 7.76 9.91 -0.61
N ASN A 108 6.63 9.73 0.06
CA ASN A 108 5.57 8.82 -0.35
C ASN A 108 4.24 9.23 0.28
N MET A 109 3.15 8.80 -0.35
CA MET A 109 1.79 9.07 0.10
C MET A 109 0.90 7.86 -0.22
N ASP A 110 0.09 7.45 0.74
CA ASP A 110 -0.98 6.46 0.55
C ASP A 110 -2.32 7.05 1.04
N THR A 111 -3.35 6.23 1.08
CA THR A 111 -4.76 6.63 1.28
C THR A 111 -4.98 7.45 2.56
N ASP A 112 -4.26 7.11 3.62
CA ASP A 112 -4.41 7.63 4.98
C ASP A 112 -3.07 7.96 5.66
N SER A 113 -1.97 7.95 4.90
CA SER A 113 -0.62 8.16 5.45
C SER A 113 0.24 9.04 4.56
N MET A 114 1.19 9.72 5.19
CA MET A 114 2.14 10.64 4.56
C MET A 114 3.55 10.36 5.08
N TYR A 115 4.53 10.34 4.19
CA TYR A 115 5.93 10.16 4.56
C TYR A 115 6.71 11.42 4.20
N LEU A 116 7.27 12.08 5.21
CA LEU A 116 8.01 13.32 5.07
C LEU A 116 9.48 13.10 5.48
N SER A 117 10.40 13.63 4.66
CA SER A 117 11.80 13.84 5.04
C SER A 117 11.99 15.29 5.45
N ILE A 118 12.61 15.51 6.62
CA ILE A 118 12.70 16.83 7.27
C ILE A 118 14.18 17.19 7.47
N ALA A 119 14.59 18.32 6.90
CA ALA A 119 15.95 18.85 6.97
C ALA A 119 16.13 19.84 8.14
N GLY A 120 16.16 19.31 9.37
CA GLY A 120 16.34 20.12 10.58
C GLY A 120 17.68 19.93 11.29
N SER A 121 17.68 19.86 12.62
CA SER A 121 18.85 19.71 13.48
C SER A 121 19.43 18.29 13.43
N GLN A 122 20.73 18.18 13.13
CA GLN A 122 21.47 16.92 13.20
C GLN A 122 21.64 16.41 14.65
N ILE A 123 21.62 17.32 15.63
CA ILE A 123 21.80 16.98 17.06
C ILE A 123 20.54 16.32 17.61
N GLU A 124 19.37 16.88 17.33
CA GLU A 124 18.09 16.30 17.77
C GLU A 124 17.63 15.15 16.87
N GLY A 125 18.15 15.05 15.64
CA GLY A 125 17.86 13.96 14.70
C GLY A 125 16.36 13.89 14.36
N TYR A 126 15.82 12.68 14.18
CA TYR A 126 14.39 12.51 13.86
C TYR A 126 13.45 12.93 15.00
N LYS A 127 13.94 13.00 16.25
CA LYS A 127 13.12 13.35 17.42
C LYS A 127 12.67 14.82 17.43
N GLN A 128 13.28 15.64 16.59
CA GLN A 128 12.92 17.05 16.44
C GLN A 128 11.51 17.28 15.88
N GLY A 129 10.92 16.29 15.20
CA GLY A 129 9.64 16.43 14.52
C GLY A 129 9.65 17.61 13.54
N LEU A 130 8.65 18.50 13.64
CA LEU A 130 8.52 19.68 12.78
C LEU A 130 9.23 20.94 13.32
N LYS A 131 9.81 20.88 14.52
CA LYS A 131 10.27 22.05 15.30
C LYS A 131 11.12 23.05 14.52
N TYR A 132 12.07 22.57 13.70
CA TYR A 132 13.03 23.43 12.99
C TYR A 132 12.62 23.81 11.57
N VAL A 133 11.48 23.31 11.10
CA VAL A 133 10.95 23.60 9.75
C VAL A 133 9.68 24.44 9.80
N ILE A 134 9.22 24.86 11.00
CA ILE A 134 8.12 25.80 11.14
C ILE A 134 8.64 27.21 10.81
N LYS A 135 8.07 27.83 9.76
CA LYS A 135 8.38 29.21 9.34
C LYS A 135 7.46 30.24 9.98
N ASP A 136 6.17 29.89 10.16
CA ASP A 136 5.16 30.77 10.77
C ASP A 136 4.71 30.13 12.09
N GLN A 137 5.44 30.46 13.16
CA GLN A 137 5.18 29.93 14.48
C GLN A 137 3.82 30.39 15.03
N VAL A 138 3.39 31.62 14.71
CA VAL A 138 2.13 32.18 15.21
C VAL A 138 0.94 31.42 14.60
N PHE A 139 0.97 31.19 13.29
CA PHE A 139 -0.05 30.38 12.62
C PHE A 139 -0.03 28.94 13.12
N TYR A 140 1.17 28.35 13.28
CA TYR A 140 1.32 26.98 13.77
C TYR A 140 0.70 26.84 15.17
N ASP A 141 1.10 27.68 16.13
CA ASP A 141 0.64 27.61 17.51
C ASP A 141 -0.88 27.80 17.65
N LEU A 142 -1.49 28.59 16.75
CA LEU A 142 -2.93 28.81 16.72
C LEU A 142 -3.70 27.58 16.20
N HIS A 143 -3.18 26.89 15.18
CA HIS A 143 -3.94 25.87 14.42
C HIS A 143 -3.48 24.42 14.62
N TYR A 144 -2.28 24.17 15.17
CA TYR A 144 -1.72 22.81 15.17
C TYR A 144 -2.60 21.78 15.92
N LYS A 145 -3.29 22.19 16.99
CA LYS A 145 -4.19 21.33 17.78
C LYS A 145 -5.44 20.86 17.03
N GLU A 146 -5.76 21.50 15.90
CA GLU A 146 -6.83 21.05 15.02
C GLU A 146 -6.42 19.77 14.26
N TRP A 147 -5.11 19.62 13.99
CA TRP A 147 -4.57 18.64 13.06
C TRP A 147 -3.68 17.58 13.71
N LEU A 148 -2.85 17.97 14.68
CA LEU A 148 -1.80 17.16 15.28
C LEU A 148 -2.03 16.98 16.78
N PRO A 149 -1.59 15.85 17.38
CA PRO A 149 -1.55 15.69 18.82
C PRO A 149 -0.58 16.67 19.45
N TRP A 150 -0.79 16.96 20.74
CA TRP A 150 0.10 17.79 21.55
C TRP A 150 0.63 17.00 22.74
N ASP A 151 1.68 17.52 23.37
CA ASP A 151 2.31 16.88 24.52
C ASP A 151 1.30 16.69 25.66
N ASN A 152 1.28 15.49 26.23
CA ASN A 152 0.36 15.07 27.30
C ASN A 152 -1.13 15.06 26.90
N CYS A 153 -1.46 14.97 25.61
CA CYS A 153 -2.84 14.71 25.20
C CYS A 153 -3.28 13.30 25.63
N THR A 154 -4.58 13.14 25.83
CA THR A 154 -5.19 11.84 26.13
C THR A 154 -5.20 10.95 24.89
N VAL A 155 -5.29 9.63 25.08
CA VAL A 155 -5.44 8.66 23.97
C VAL A 155 -6.66 8.99 23.09
N ALA A 156 -7.70 9.60 23.67
CA ALA A 156 -8.89 10.02 22.94
C ALA A 156 -8.63 11.23 22.03
N GLU A 157 -7.77 12.16 22.45
CA GLU A 157 -7.37 13.33 21.68
C GLU A 157 -6.35 12.96 20.61
N GLU A 158 -5.40 12.08 20.93
CA GLU A 158 -4.44 11.54 19.95
C GLU A 158 -5.15 10.80 18.81
N LYS A 159 -6.18 10.00 19.14
CA LYS A 159 -6.98 9.21 18.20
C LYS A 159 -8.29 9.89 17.81
N LYS A 160 -8.33 11.22 17.87
CA LYS A 160 -9.50 12.00 17.48
C LYS A 160 -9.84 11.74 16.02
N LEU A 161 -11.13 11.78 15.71
CA LEU A 161 -11.58 11.65 14.32
C LEU A 161 -11.07 12.84 13.50
N MET A 162 -10.54 12.55 12.30
CA MET A 162 -9.95 13.56 11.39
C MET A 162 -8.76 14.32 11.99
N SER A 163 -7.97 13.71 12.87
CA SER A 163 -6.62 14.20 13.21
C SER A 163 -5.56 13.28 12.61
N LEU A 164 -4.34 13.80 12.47
CA LEU A 164 -3.16 13.02 12.10
C LEU A 164 -2.39 12.62 13.35
N THR A 165 -1.79 11.43 13.32
CA THR A 165 -0.93 10.93 14.40
C THR A 165 0.37 10.43 13.79
N THR A 166 1.48 10.63 14.50
CA THR A 166 2.77 10.09 14.09
C THR A 166 2.83 8.59 14.37
N GLU A 167 2.81 7.76 13.32
CA GLU A 167 2.91 6.30 13.48
C GLU A 167 4.34 5.80 13.69
N SER A 168 5.29 6.37 12.96
CA SER A 168 6.69 5.95 12.98
C SER A 168 7.62 7.11 12.63
N GLN A 169 8.81 7.11 13.21
CA GLN A 169 9.88 8.06 12.92
C GLN A 169 11.19 7.27 12.82
N GLY A 170 12.06 7.69 11.92
CA GLY A 170 13.36 7.08 11.70
C GLY A 170 14.32 8.09 11.10
N GLU A 171 15.60 7.75 11.09
CA GLU A 171 16.66 8.60 10.56
C GLU A 171 16.59 8.69 9.04
N ASN A 172 16.34 7.56 8.38
CA ASN A 172 16.40 7.43 6.92
C ASN A 172 15.18 6.69 6.37
N ILE A 173 14.79 7.04 5.14
CA ILE A 173 13.75 6.35 4.40
C ILE A 173 14.20 6.13 2.95
N VAL A 174 13.98 4.91 2.45
CA VAL A 174 14.16 4.58 1.04
C VAL A 174 12.80 4.22 0.44
N CYS A 175 12.39 4.96 -0.60
CA CYS A 175 11.12 4.78 -1.29
C CYS A 175 11.38 4.41 -2.74
N GLN A 176 11.02 3.19 -3.11
CA GLN A 176 11.23 2.67 -4.46
C GLN A 176 10.01 2.87 -5.35
N ALA A 177 8.84 2.49 -4.85
CA ALA A 177 7.59 2.52 -5.61
C ALA A 177 6.41 2.75 -4.65
N PRO A 178 5.21 3.07 -5.17
CA PRO A 178 4.02 3.17 -4.33
C PRO A 178 3.84 1.89 -3.49
N LYS A 179 3.76 2.07 -2.16
CA LYS A 179 3.64 0.99 -1.16
C LYS A 179 4.87 0.05 -1.06
N CYS A 180 6.03 0.47 -1.57
CA CYS A 180 7.32 -0.21 -1.47
C CYS A 180 8.39 0.74 -0.88
N TYR A 181 8.63 0.65 0.43
CA TYR A 181 9.55 1.53 1.15
C TYR A 181 10.10 0.86 2.41
N SER A 182 11.25 1.36 2.87
CA SER A 182 11.86 0.97 4.14
C SER A 182 12.25 2.20 4.95
N LEU A 183 11.84 2.25 6.22
CA LEU A 183 12.25 3.24 7.22
C LEU A 183 13.26 2.56 8.16
N TYR A 184 14.40 3.20 8.39
CA TYR A 184 15.50 2.59 9.13
C TYR A 184 16.35 3.62 9.88
N ASN A 185 17.10 3.13 10.87
CA ASN A 185 18.14 3.88 11.58
C ASN A 185 19.52 3.30 11.27
N GLY A 186 20.55 4.13 11.39
CA GLY A 186 21.92 3.78 11.04
C GLY A 186 22.34 4.32 9.66
N ASN A 187 23.64 4.26 9.41
CA ASN A 187 24.23 4.76 8.18
C ASN A 187 24.34 3.65 7.13
N GLU A 188 24.18 4.02 5.86
CA GLU A 188 24.34 3.11 4.70
C GLU A 188 25.74 2.47 4.62
N GLN A 189 26.73 3.03 5.32
CA GLN A 189 28.13 2.56 5.34
C GLN A 189 28.46 1.62 6.51
N SER A 190 27.53 1.42 7.45
CA SER A 190 27.72 0.53 8.61
C SER A 190 26.79 -0.68 8.53
N ASP A 191 27.27 -1.85 8.90
CA ASP A 191 26.46 -3.09 8.94
C ASP A 191 25.33 -3.05 9.99
N ASP A 192 25.28 -2.02 10.85
CA ASP A 192 24.31 -1.84 11.93
C ASP A 192 22.99 -1.16 11.49
N ILE A 193 22.49 -1.46 10.29
CA ILE A 193 21.19 -0.93 9.85
C ILE A 193 20.06 -1.60 10.63
N VAL A 194 19.29 -0.80 11.37
CA VAL A 194 18.11 -1.25 12.10
C VAL A 194 16.86 -0.85 11.33
N SER A 195 16.25 -1.82 10.66
CA SER A 195 14.96 -1.65 10.00
C SER A 195 13.84 -1.41 11.02
N LEU A 196 13.14 -0.28 10.89
CA LEU A 196 11.96 0.04 11.70
C LEU A 196 10.67 -0.41 11.02
N VAL A 197 10.55 -0.14 9.72
CA VAL A 197 9.36 -0.46 8.92
C VAL A 197 9.81 -0.92 7.54
N ASN A 198 9.35 -2.09 7.10
CA ASN A 198 9.54 -2.58 5.74
C ASN A 198 8.17 -2.82 5.10
N ARG A 199 7.92 -2.17 3.97
CA ARG A 199 6.66 -2.27 3.23
C ARG A 199 6.93 -2.62 1.79
N MET A 200 6.15 -3.57 1.29
CA MET A 200 6.30 -4.14 -0.04
C MET A 200 4.94 -4.50 -0.61
N LYS A 201 4.77 -4.29 -1.92
CA LYS A 201 3.50 -4.53 -2.60
C LYS A 201 3.48 -5.91 -3.26
N GLY A 202 2.41 -6.67 -2.99
CA GLY A 202 2.09 -7.89 -3.75
C GLY A 202 2.84 -9.16 -3.32
N VAL A 203 3.75 -9.04 -2.35
CA VAL A 203 4.52 -10.13 -1.74
C VAL A 203 4.33 -10.06 -0.22
N SER A 204 4.37 -11.21 0.48
CA SER A 204 4.23 -11.25 1.94
C SER A 204 5.57 -11.00 2.64
N GLU A 205 5.61 -10.05 3.58
CA GLU A 205 6.81 -9.65 4.33
C GLU A 205 7.53 -10.88 4.94
N LYS A 206 6.78 -11.77 5.60
CA LYS A 206 7.31 -12.99 6.26
C LYS A 206 8.00 -14.00 5.33
N LYS A 207 7.66 -14.02 4.03
CA LYS A 207 8.24 -14.98 3.08
C LYS A 207 9.39 -14.39 2.28
N ALA A 208 9.45 -13.06 2.17
CA ALA A 208 10.41 -12.37 1.33
C ALA A 208 11.77 -12.22 2.01
N ASN A 209 11.82 -12.15 3.35
CA ASN A 209 13.04 -11.94 4.15
C ASN A 209 13.92 -10.79 3.63
N LEU A 210 13.29 -9.75 3.07
CA LEU A 210 14.00 -8.59 2.54
C LEU A 210 14.46 -7.67 3.68
N THR A 211 15.67 -7.19 3.53
CA THR A 211 16.32 -6.23 4.41
C THR A 211 16.35 -4.85 3.76
N THR A 212 16.57 -3.80 4.54
CA THR A 212 16.77 -2.44 4.00
C THR A 212 17.91 -2.39 2.99
N ASN A 213 18.97 -3.19 3.18
CA ASN A 213 20.08 -3.31 2.23
C ASN A 213 19.63 -3.76 0.85
N ASP A 214 18.61 -4.63 0.77
CA ASP A 214 18.04 -5.06 -0.52
C ASP A 214 17.37 -3.88 -1.25
N TYR A 215 16.73 -2.97 -0.50
CA TYR A 215 16.15 -1.75 -1.09
C TYR A 215 17.25 -0.80 -1.61
N ILE A 216 18.32 -0.62 -0.84
CA ILE A 216 19.44 0.26 -1.22
C ILE A 216 20.17 -0.31 -2.44
N LYS A 217 20.47 -1.61 -2.46
CA LYS A 217 21.11 -2.29 -3.60
C LYS A 217 20.26 -2.22 -4.85
N CYS A 218 18.96 -2.50 -4.75
CA CYS A 218 18.05 -2.34 -5.89
C CYS A 218 18.06 -0.92 -6.47
N LEU A 219 18.12 0.11 -5.61
CA LEU A 219 18.14 1.51 -6.04
C LEU A 219 19.47 1.90 -6.70
N ASN A 220 20.60 1.53 -6.10
CA ASN A 220 21.93 1.95 -6.54
C ASN A 220 22.46 1.13 -7.72
N GLU A 221 22.19 -0.18 -7.73
CA GLU A 221 22.75 -1.13 -8.70
C GLU A 221 21.73 -1.54 -9.77
N GLY A 222 20.44 -1.16 -9.61
CA GLY A 222 19.39 -1.45 -10.58
C GLY A 222 18.93 -2.92 -10.60
N TYR A 223 19.27 -3.72 -9.59
CA TYR A 223 18.87 -5.13 -9.52
C TYR A 223 17.36 -5.31 -9.28
N ASN A 224 16.81 -6.40 -9.80
CA ASN A 224 15.45 -6.84 -9.51
C ASN A 224 15.49 -8.01 -8.54
N ILE A 225 14.70 -7.94 -7.47
CA ILE A 225 14.59 -9.03 -6.50
C ILE A 225 13.22 -9.68 -6.66
N ASN A 226 13.22 -10.95 -7.03
CA ASN A 226 12.03 -11.76 -7.17
C ASN A 226 11.83 -12.64 -5.94
N VAL A 227 10.57 -12.82 -5.55
CA VAL A 227 10.16 -13.69 -4.44
C VAL A 227 9.10 -14.65 -4.94
N THR A 228 9.25 -15.93 -4.60
CA THR A 228 8.24 -16.94 -4.89
C THR A 228 7.13 -16.88 -3.86
N THR A 229 5.93 -16.56 -4.31
CA THR A 229 4.72 -16.53 -3.47
C THR A 229 3.81 -17.70 -3.81
N SER A 230 3.43 -18.45 -2.79
CA SER A 230 2.43 -19.51 -2.89
C SER A 230 1.07 -19.04 -2.39
N ASN A 231 0.03 -19.24 -3.20
CA ASN A 231 -1.37 -19.03 -2.82
C ASN A 231 -2.16 -20.31 -3.00
N LEU A 232 -3.10 -20.56 -2.09
CA LEU A 232 -4.07 -21.64 -2.24
C LEU A 232 -5.25 -21.14 -3.06
N GLN A 233 -5.64 -21.90 -4.07
CA GLN A 233 -6.85 -21.67 -4.84
C GLN A 233 -7.72 -22.90 -4.83
N MET A 234 -9.02 -22.71 -4.66
CA MET A 234 -10.03 -23.76 -4.76
C MET A 234 -10.77 -23.60 -6.07
N LYS A 235 -10.76 -24.65 -6.91
CA LYS A 235 -11.50 -24.69 -8.16
C LYS A 235 -12.16 -26.05 -8.30
N ILE A 236 -13.48 -26.06 -8.47
CA ILE A 236 -14.28 -27.29 -8.65
C ILE A 236 -13.99 -28.31 -7.51
N GLY A 237 -14.03 -27.85 -6.25
CA GLY A 237 -13.76 -28.70 -5.08
C GLY A 237 -12.31 -29.18 -4.91
N ILE A 238 -11.40 -28.87 -5.85
CA ILE A 238 -9.98 -29.22 -5.76
C ILE A 238 -9.20 -28.01 -5.24
N MET A 239 -8.49 -28.20 -4.12
CA MET A 239 -7.56 -27.20 -3.60
C MET A 239 -6.18 -27.41 -4.23
N SER A 240 -5.69 -26.39 -4.93
CA SER A 240 -4.39 -26.37 -5.58
C SER A 240 -3.50 -25.29 -4.97
N MET A 241 -2.22 -25.57 -4.83
CA MET A 241 -1.24 -24.54 -4.47
C MET A 241 -0.61 -24.00 -5.76
N ILE A 242 -0.77 -22.70 -5.97
CA ILE A 242 -0.17 -22.00 -7.10
C ILE A 242 1.03 -21.23 -6.59
N CYS A 243 2.21 -21.59 -7.12
CA CYS A 243 3.46 -20.89 -6.88
C CYS A 243 3.68 -19.90 -8.03
N ILE A 244 3.83 -18.62 -7.67
CA ILE A 244 4.05 -17.52 -8.61
C ILE A 244 5.29 -16.78 -8.16
N GLU A 245 6.29 -16.71 -9.03
CA GLU A 245 7.42 -15.80 -8.87
C GLU A 245 6.95 -14.38 -9.19
N LYS A 246 7.16 -13.46 -8.24
CA LYS A 246 6.80 -12.06 -8.38
C LYS A 246 8.01 -11.19 -8.11
N SER A 247 8.16 -10.12 -8.87
CA SER A 247 9.13 -9.07 -8.52
C SER A 247 8.66 -8.35 -7.26
N ALA A 248 9.45 -8.46 -6.19
CA ALA A 248 9.20 -7.81 -4.91
C ALA A 248 9.79 -6.40 -4.91
N LEU A 249 11.01 -6.25 -5.40
CA LEU A 249 11.70 -4.98 -5.61
C LEU A 249 12.20 -4.93 -7.06
N THR A 250 12.08 -3.78 -7.68
CA THR A 250 12.50 -3.57 -9.06
C THR A 250 13.41 -2.36 -9.12
N GLY A 251 14.62 -2.49 -9.65
CA GLY A 251 15.55 -1.36 -9.79
C GLY A 251 15.16 -0.35 -10.87
N ILE A 252 14.12 -0.65 -11.66
CA ILE A 252 13.57 0.27 -12.67
C ILE A 252 12.37 1.00 -12.06
N HIS A 253 12.54 2.29 -11.82
CA HIS A 253 11.49 3.19 -11.35
C HIS A 253 11.11 4.17 -12.45
N ASN A 254 10.06 3.85 -13.20
CA ASN A 254 9.50 4.78 -14.19
C ASN A 254 8.47 5.69 -13.52
N LYS A 255 8.91 6.84 -12.97
CA LYS A 255 7.97 7.92 -12.66
C LYS A 255 7.36 8.40 -13.98
N MET A 256 6.05 8.25 -14.18
CA MET A 256 5.40 8.71 -15.39
C MET A 256 5.69 10.20 -15.65
N VAL A 257 5.87 10.57 -16.91
CA VAL A 257 6.02 11.97 -17.33
C VAL A 257 4.63 12.58 -17.43
N VAL A 258 4.39 13.70 -16.76
CA VAL A 258 3.14 14.45 -16.90
C VAL A 258 3.27 15.38 -18.10
N LEU A 259 2.38 15.21 -19.07
CA LEU A 259 2.30 16.00 -20.29
C LEU A 259 1.56 17.33 -20.02
N ALA A 260 1.70 18.29 -20.95
CA ALA A 260 1.10 19.62 -20.79
C ALA A 260 -0.44 19.61 -20.66
N ASN A 261 -1.11 18.60 -21.22
CA ASN A 261 -2.55 18.39 -21.09
C ASN A 261 -2.97 17.67 -19.79
N GLY A 262 -2.03 17.37 -18.89
CA GLY A 262 -2.28 16.65 -17.65
C GLY A 262 -2.35 15.12 -17.79
N CYS A 263 -2.15 14.56 -18.99
CA CYS A 263 -2.03 13.12 -19.18
C CYS A 263 -0.67 12.60 -18.69
N CYS A 264 -0.64 11.35 -18.24
CA CYS A 264 0.60 10.69 -17.82
C CYS A 264 1.10 9.75 -18.93
N ALA A 265 2.37 9.90 -19.31
CA ALA A 265 3.06 9.03 -20.26
C ALA A 265 4.12 8.17 -19.55
N PRO A 266 4.47 6.98 -20.07
CA PRO A 266 5.58 6.19 -19.53
C PRO A 266 6.87 7.01 -19.56
N PHE A 267 7.69 6.95 -18.52
CA PHE A 267 9.04 7.52 -18.61
C PHE A 267 9.95 6.62 -19.41
N MET A 268 10.60 7.22 -20.42
CA MET A 268 11.66 6.60 -21.21
C MET A 268 12.92 7.42 -21.03
N TYR A 269 14.02 6.76 -20.65
CA TYR A 269 15.30 7.42 -20.41
C TYR A 269 15.76 8.18 -21.66
N GLY A 270 16.08 9.47 -21.49
CA GLY A 270 16.49 10.35 -22.59
C GLY A 270 15.34 10.96 -23.41
N ILE A 271 14.08 10.67 -23.06
CA ILE A 271 12.90 11.21 -23.75
C ILE A 271 12.17 12.20 -22.82
N ASN A 272 12.25 13.49 -23.15
CA ASN A 272 11.54 14.54 -22.42
C ASN A 272 10.04 14.59 -22.81
N ALA A 273 9.22 15.25 -21.99
CA ALA A 273 7.78 15.43 -22.22
C ALA A 273 7.45 15.95 -23.62
N ASP A 274 8.30 16.84 -24.16
CA ASP A 274 8.12 17.48 -25.47
C ASP A 274 8.19 16.50 -26.66
N HIS A 275 8.71 15.29 -26.45
CA HIS A 275 8.80 14.26 -27.47
C HIS A 275 7.52 13.41 -27.59
N TYR A 276 6.57 13.56 -26.66
CA TYR A 276 5.28 12.88 -26.73
C TYR A 276 4.33 13.69 -27.59
N LEU A 277 3.85 13.08 -28.68
CA LEU A 277 2.78 13.66 -29.48
C LEU A 277 1.47 13.58 -28.70
N ILE A 278 0.83 14.73 -28.53
CA ILE A 278 -0.48 14.87 -27.90
C ILE A 278 -1.46 15.15 -29.04
N ASP A 279 -2.31 14.17 -29.37
CA ASP A 279 -3.47 14.37 -30.23
C ASP A 279 -4.66 14.97 -29.45
#